data_AF-A0A1B1PTK2-F1
#
_entry.id   AF-A0A1B1PTK2-F1
#
_cell.length_a   1.000
_cell.length_b   1.000
_cell.length_c   1.000
_cell.angle_alpha   90.00
_cell.angle_beta   90.00
_cell.angle_gamma   90.00
#
_symmetry.space_group_name_H-M   'P 1'
#
loop_
_entity.id
_entity.type
_entity.pdbx_description
1 polymer ?
#
loop_
_entity_poly.entity_id
_entity_poly.type
_entity_poly.pdbx_seq_one_letter_code
_entity_poly.pdbx_strand_id
1 'polypeptide(L)'
;MSIGTAARRALLAAPLLALPGAASAHNAFGDLGPFYAGLLHPLMAPEQTLLLAALAIFLARQPIANVRIALPVLLLASAAAIILHPLWPATSLPLRVTALSALLLGALALWGAALPRALVAVLAAATGALAGLAGDPAGLSQQGLLSGLGGLLGIAAFSLLVWGIADIAQAKLGRVAGAVLASWVVAMSAMAAVLPA
;
A
#
# COMPACT_ATOMS: atom_id res chain seq x y z
N MET A 1 -3.87 50.53 10.26
CA MET A 1 -2.84 49.81 9.47
C MET A 1 -3.49 48.63 8.78
N SER A 2 -3.57 48.65 7.45
CA SER A 2 -4.13 47.56 6.64
C SER A 2 -3.07 46.47 6.50
N ILE A 3 -3.36 45.25 6.99
CA ILE A 3 -2.49 44.09 6.77
C ILE A 3 -2.65 43.70 5.30
N GLY A 4 -1.57 43.82 4.52
CA GLY A 4 -1.57 43.47 3.10
C GLY A 4 -2.07 42.04 2.87
N THR A 5 -2.79 41.83 1.77
CA THR A 5 -3.41 40.54 1.39
C THR A 5 -2.43 39.37 1.43
N ALA A 6 -1.14 39.60 1.18
CA ALA A 6 -0.07 38.60 1.31
C ALA A 6 0.17 38.15 2.76
N ALA A 7 0.22 39.09 3.72
CA ALA A 7 0.39 38.78 5.14
C ALA A 7 -0.83 38.04 5.71
N ARG A 8 -2.03 38.37 5.23
CA ARG A 8 -3.26 37.64 5.57
C ARG A 8 -3.24 36.20 5.04
N ARG A 9 -2.73 35.97 3.82
CA ARG A 9 -2.56 34.62 3.25
C ARG A 9 -1.49 33.82 4.00
N ALA A 10 -0.38 34.44 4.38
CA ALA A 10 0.67 33.80 5.18
C ALA A 10 0.18 33.40 6.58
N LEU A 11 -0.59 34.26 7.24
CA LEU A 11 -1.19 33.97 8.54
C LEU A 11 -2.25 32.86 8.49
N LEU A 12 -2.96 32.69 7.37
CA LEU A 12 -3.90 31.60 7.15
C LEU A 12 -3.21 30.27 6.78
N ALA A 13 -2.02 30.33 6.15
CA ALA A 13 -1.23 29.14 5.82
C ALA A 13 -0.38 28.63 6.99
N ALA A 14 -0.01 29.50 7.94
CA ALA A 14 0.79 29.14 9.11
C ALA A 14 0.18 28.02 9.99
N PRO A 15 -1.13 27.99 10.31
CA PRO A 15 -1.71 26.88 11.06
C PRO A 15 -1.75 25.56 10.28
N LEU A 16 -1.84 25.62 8.94
CA LEU A 16 -1.80 24.44 8.07
C LEU A 16 -0.40 23.80 8.02
N LEU A 17 0.65 24.59 8.24
CA LEU A 17 2.04 24.10 8.29
C LEU A 17 2.47 23.66 9.70
N ALA A 18 1.76 24.08 10.74
CA ALA A 18 2.18 23.92 12.13
C ALA A 18 1.62 22.68 12.85
N LEU A 19 0.79 21.85 12.19
CA LEU A 19 0.10 20.76 12.88
C LEU A 19 0.09 19.43 12.11
N PRO A 20 1.23 18.76 11.86
CA PRO A 20 1.23 17.31 11.81
C PRO A 20 1.22 16.80 13.26
N GLY A 21 0.09 16.96 13.95
CA GLY A 21 -0.15 16.17 15.16
C GLY A 21 -0.36 14.71 14.75
N ALA A 22 0.03 13.76 15.61
CA ALA A 22 -0.32 12.36 15.39
C ALA A 22 -1.85 12.24 15.33
N ALA A 23 -2.39 12.07 14.13
CA ALA A 23 -3.80 11.78 13.94
C ALA A 23 -4.04 10.35 14.44
N SER A 24 -4.40 10.23 15.72
CA SER A 24 -4.76 8.95 16.33
C SER A 24 -6.14 8.52 15.81
N ALA A 25 -6.18 8.01 14.57
CA ALA A 25 -7.36 7.42 13.94
C ALA A 25 -7.54 5.93 14.30
N HIS A 26 -6.78 5.42 15.27
CA HIS A 26 -7.00 4.11 15.86
C HIS A 26 -8.43 4.09 16.45
N ASN A 27 -9.34 3.35 15.81
CA ASN A 27 -10.80 3.24 16.06
C ASN A 27 -11.74 4.09 15.18
N ALA A 28 -11.35 4.49 13.96
CA ALA A 28 -12.24 5.21 13.04
C ALA A 28 -13.58 4.48 12.75
N PHE A 29 -13.65 3.15 12.93
CA PHE A 29 -14.85 2.35 12.64
C PHE A 29 -15.46 1.63 13.85
N GLY A 30 -15.01 1.90 15.08
CA GLY A 30 -15.45 1.16 16.27
C GLY A 30 -15.01 -0.32 16.29
N ASP A 31 -15.67 -1.14 17.11
CA ASP A 31 -15.42 -2.59 17.20
C ASP A 31 -16.20 -3.33 16.11
N LEU A 32 -15.62 -3.41 14.91
CA LEU A 32 -16.14 -4.22 13.81
C LEU A 32 -15.84 -5.72 13.98
N GLY A 33 -15.16 -6.11 15.07
CA GLY A 33 -14.62 -7.44 15.25
C GLY A 33 -13.34 -7.71 14.41
N PRO A 34 -12.62 -8.80 14.74
CA PRO A 34 -11.28 -9.05 14.23
C PRO A 34 -11.23 -9.26 12.71
N PHE A 35 -12.25 -9.89 12.13
CA PHE A 35 -12.29 -10.15 10.69
C PHE A 35 -12.35 -8.86 9.86
N TYR A 36 -13.30 -7.97 10.17
CA TYR A 36 -13.47 -6.72 9.43
C TYR A 36 -12.32 -5.73 9.69
N ALA A 37 -11.77 -5.74 10.91
CA ALA A 37 -10.54 -5.00 11.21
C ALA A 37 -9.39 -5.44 10.30
N GLY A 38 -9.15 -6.75 10.18
CA GLY A 38 -8.15 -7.28 9.24
C GLY A 38 -8.48 -6.95 7.78
N LEU A 39 -9.73 -7.12 7.36
CA LEU A 39 -10.19 -6.84 5.98
C LEU A 39 -9.92 -5.40 5.53
N LEU A 40 -10.12 -4.44 6.43
CA LEU A 40 -9.95 -3.02 6.16
C LEU A 40 -8.53 -2.52 6.45
N HIS A 41 -7.63 -3.37 6.96
CA HIS A 41 -6.26 -2.99 7.29
C HIS A 41 -5.51 -2.31 6.14
N PRO A 42 -5.60 -2.79 4.87
CA PRO A 42 -4.94 -2.12 3.74
C PRO A 42 -5.42 -0.71 3.45
N LEU A 43 -6.61 -0.32 3.91
CA LEU A 43 -7.12 1.04 3.76
C LEU A 43 -6.71 1.94 4.92
N MET A 44 -6.49 1.35 6.10
CA MET A 44 -6.23 2.08 7.34
C MET A 44 -4.74 2.23 7.65
N ALA A 45 -3.90 1.31 7.18
CA ALA A 45 -2.45 1.31 7.34
C ALA A 45 -1.79 1.96 6.10
N PRO A 46 -1.38 3.24 6.16
CA PRO A 46 -0.89 3.97 4.99
C PRO A 46 0.28 3.30 4.28
N GLU A 47 1.17 2.64 5.04
CA GLU A 47 2.30 1.88 4.53
C GLU A 47 1.85 0.69 3.67
N GLN A 48 0.82 -0.05 4.11
CA GLN A 48 0.28 -1.19 3.38
C GLN A 48 -0.54 -0.70 2.17
N THR A 49 -1.31 0.39 2.33
CA THR A 49 -2.03 1.05 1.23
C THR A 49 -1.07 1.42 0.11
N LEU A 50 0.01 2.14 0.45
CA LEU A 50 0.95 2.66 -0.53
C LEU A 50 1.70 1.53 -1.25
N LEU A 51 2.15 0.52 -0.50
CA LEU A 51 2.85 -0.63 -1.04
C LEU A 51 1.97 -1.45 -2.01
N LEU A 52 0.74 -1.79 -1.60
CA LEU A 52 -0.17 -2.57 -2.43
C LEU A 52 -0.66 -1.76 -3.63
N ALA A 53 -0.91 -0.46 -3.48
CA ALA A 53 -1.27 0.40 -4.60
C ALA A 53 -0.12 0.49 -5.62
N ALA A 54 1.13 0.61 -5.15
CA ALA A 54 2.31 0.61 -6.01
C ALA A 54 2.42 -0.68 -6.82
N LEU A 55 2.25 -1.84 -6.18
CA LEU A 55 2.25 -3.12 -6.88
C LEU A 55 1.08 -3.21 -7.87
N ALA A 56 -0.13 -2.86 -7.48
CA ALA A 56 -1.32 -2.96 -8.33
C ALA A 56 -1.20 -2.09 -9.59
N ILE A 57 -0.69 -0.86 -9.45
CA ILE A 57 -0.40 0.05 -10.56
C ILE A 57 0.73 -0.50 -11.44
N PHE A 58 1.79 -1.04 -10.83
CA PHE A 58 2.85 -1.74 -11.55
C PHE A 58 2.31 -2.93 -12.36
N LEU A 59 1.46 -3.77 -11.78
CA LEU A 59 0.85 -4.92 -12.47
C LEU A 59 -0.07 -4.49 -13.61
N ALA A 60 -0.79 -3.38 -13.46
CA ALA A 60 -1.60 -2.82 -14.53
C ALA A 60 -0.76 -2.36 -15.74
N ARG A 61 0.56 -2.19 -15.57
CA ARG A 61 1.51 -1.86 -16.64
C ARG A 61 2.12 -3.11 -17.29
N GLN A 62 1.89 -4.30 -16.73
CA GLN A 62 2.46 -5.58 -17.19
C GLN A 62 1.51 -6.34 -18.13
N PRO A 63 2.03 -7.25 -18.98
CA PRO A 63 1.19 -8.18 -19.74
C PRO A 63 0.27 -9.00 -18.83
N ILE A 64 -0.99 -9.21 -19.24
CA ILE A 64 -1.98 -9.97 -18.45
C ILE A 64 -1.50 -11.38 -18.06
N ALA A 65 -0.69 -12.00 -18.91
CA ALA A 65 -0.09 -13.30 -18.63
C ALA A 65 0.77 -13.28 -17.36
N ASN A 66 1.50 -12.19 -17.08
CA ASN A 66 2.30 -12.01 -15.87
C ASN A 66 1.40 -11.76 -14.65
N VAL A 67 0.37 -10.93 -14.80
CA VAL A 67 -0.57 -10.57 -13.71
C VAL A 67 -1.29 -11.80 -13.17
N ARG A 68 -1.71 -12.72 -14.05
CA ARG A 68 -2.37 -13.99 -13.68
C ARG A 68 -1.56 -14.88 -12.73
N ILE A 69 -0.24 -14.71 -12.67
CA ILE A 69 0.62 -15.45 -11.74
C ILE A 69 0.98 -14.59 -10.53
N ALA A 70 1.23 -13.30 -10.78
CA ALA A 70 1.60 -12.36 -9.73
C ALA A 70 0.56 -12.30 -8.61
N LEU A 71 -0.73 -12.30 -8.94
CA LEU A 71 -1.80 -12.24 -7.95
C LEU A 71 -1.87 -13.50 -7.04
N PRO A 72 -1.90 -14.74 -7.56
CA PRO A 72 -1.76 -15.92 -6.71
C PRO A 72 -0.49 -15.92 -5.87
N VAL A 73 0.65 -15.52 -6.46
CA VAL A 73 1.94 -15.47 -5.76
C VAL A 73 1.91 -14.44 -4.61
N LEU A 74 1.33 -13.27 -4.85
CA LEU A 74 1.09 -12.24 -3.84
C LEU A 74 0.30 -12.81 -2.65
N LEU A 75 -0.80 -13.51 -2.92
CA LEU A 75 -1.68 -14.06 -1.88
C LEU A 75 -1.01 -15.21 -1.11
N LEU A 76 -0.31 -16.11 -1.80
CA LEU A 76 0.41 -17.20 -1.15
C LEU A 76 1.54 -16.67 -0.25
N ALA A 77 2.30 -15.67 -0.71
CA ALA A 77 3.34 -15.04 0.09
C ALA A 77 2.76 -14.26 1.28
N SER A 78 1.63 -13.57 1.09
CA SER A 78 0.93 -12.86 2.17
C SER A 78 0.40 -13.84 3.22
N ALA A 79 -0.22 -14.94 2.79
CA ALA A 79 -0.72 -15.98 3.68
C ALA A 79 0.43 -16.63 4.47
N ALA A 80 1.53 -16.96 3.81
CA ALA A 80 2.72 -17.49 4.46
C ALA A 80 3.28 -16.50 5.50
N ALA A 81 3.40 -15.22 5.15
CA ALA A 81 3.84 -14.18 6.07
C ALA A 81 2.91 -14.05 7.29
N ILE A 82 1.59 -14.01 7.11
CA ILE A 82 0.61 -13.91 8.20
C ILE A 82 0.72 -15.12 9.14
N ILE A 83 0.82 -16.34 8.60
CA ILE A 83 0.93 -17.57 9.38
C ILE A 83 2.24 -17.63 10.17
N LEU A 84 3.33 -17.14 9.56
CA LEU A 84 4.66 -17.20 10.13
C LEU A 84 4.97 -16.01 11.06
N HIS A 85 4.20 -14.92 10.99
CA HIS A 85 4.42 -13.71 11.77
C HIS A 85 4.58 -13.95 13.29
N PRO A 86 3.77 -14.84 13.94
CA PRO A 86 3.94 -15.12 15.36
C PRO A 86 5.29 -15.71 15.77
N LEU A 87 6.07 -16.25 14.81
CA LEU A 87 7.41 -16.79 15.05
C LEU A 87 8.48 -15.69 15.11
N TRP A 88 8.16 -14.47 14.66
CA TRP A 88 9.05 -13.30 14.66
C TRP A 88 8.36 -12.05 15.25
N PRO A 89 7.93 -12.07 16.53
CA PRO A 89 7.13 -11.00 17.14
C PRO A 89 7.82 -9.63 17.26
N ALA A 90 9.11 -9.53 16.89
CA ALA A 90 9.89 -8.29 16.96
C ALA A 90 10.04 -7.57 15.60
N THR A 91 9.41 -8.05 14.52
CA THR A 91 9.58 -7.46 13.18
C THR A 91 8.42 -6.54 12.79
N SER A 92 8.25 -5.42 13.50
CA SER A 92 7.50 -4.30 12.91
C SER A 92 8.30 -3.78 11.72
N LEU A 93 7.78 -3.88 10.50
CA LEU A 93 8.46 -3.38 9.31
C LEU A 93 8.63 -1.86 9.42
N PRO A 94 9.87 -1.33 9.33
CA PRO A 94 10.06 0.11 9.36
C PRO A 94 9.33 0.77 8.18
N LEU A 95 8.62 1.87 8.44
CA LEU A 95 7.93 2.66 7.40
C LEU A 95 8.84 2.99 6.20
N ARG A 96 10.13 3.20 6.47
CA ARG A 96 11.12 3.46 5.42
C ARG A 96 11.28 2.27 4.46
N VAL A 97 11.23 1.03 4.94
CA VAL A 97 11.38 -0.18 4.11
C VAL A 97 10.18 -0.34 3.17
N THR A 98 8.97 -0.15 3.69
CA THR A 98 7.74 -0.23 2.88
C THR A 98 7.68 0.92 1.87
N ALA A 99 8.04 2.14 2.27
CA ALA A 99 8.11 3.30 1.38
C ALA A 99 9.14 3.14 0.26
N LEU A 100 10.35 2.66 0.56
CA LEU A 100 11.37 2.40 -0.47
C LEU A 100 10.94 1.29 -1.44
N SER A 101 10.26 0.26 -0.95
CA SER A 101 9.71 -0.81 -1.79
C SER A 101 8.62 -0.28 -2.72
N ALA A 102 7.70 0.55 -2.20
CA ALA A 102 6.67 1.21 -2.98
C ALA A 102 7.28 2.20 -4.00
N LEU A 103 8.33 2.93 -3.64
CA LEU A 103 9.07 3.82 -4.53
C LEU A 103 9.66 3.06 -5.71
N LEU A 104 10.30 1.92 -5.45
CA LEU A 104 10.86 1.05 -6.49
C LEU A 104 9.76 0.55 -7.45
N LEU A 105 8.65 0.04 -6.91
CA LEU A 105 7.51 -0.43 -7.72
C LEU A 105 6.88 0.70 -8.54
N GLY A 106 6.71 1.88 -7.96
CA GLY A 106 6.24 3.08 -8.65
C GLY A 106 7.18 3.50 -9.78
N ALA A 107 8.50 3.48 -9.54
CA ALA A 107 9.49 3.80 -10.56
C ALA A 107 9.49 2.79 -11.71
N LEU A 108 9.37 1.49 -11.41
CA LEU A 108 9.21 0.44 -12.41
C LEU A 108 7.90 0.59 -13.20
N ALA A 109 6.80 0.94 -12.53
CA ALA A 109 5.52 1.22 -13.18
C ALA A 109 5.60 2.44 -14.11
N LEU A 110 6.32 3.48 -13.68
CA LEU A 110 6.54 4.71 -14.46
C LEU A 110 7.43 4.46 -15.68
N TRP A 111 8.46 3.61 -15.53
CA TRP A 111 9.27 3.15 -16.67
C TRP A 111 8.40 2.43 -17.70
N GLY A 112 7.43 1.63 -17.25
CA GLY A 112 6.40 1.05 -18.11
C GLY A 112 6.90 -0.07 -19.04
N ALA A 113 8.14 -0.53 -18.86
CA ALA A 113 8.68 -1.69 -19.56
C ALA A 113 8.04 -2.99 -19.04
N ALA A 114 7.75 -3.91 -19.96
CA ALA A 114 7.34 -5.25 -19.60
C ALA A 114 8.54 -6.00 -19.01
N LEU A 115 8.38 -6.54 -17.80
CA LEU A 115 9.43 -7.30 -17.13
C LEU A 115 9.26 -8.81 -17.36
N PRO A 116 10.35 -9.59 -17.26
CA PRO A 116 10.26 -11.05 -17.29
C PRO A 116 9.30 -11.56 -16.20
N ARG A 117 8.49 -12.57 -16.56
CA ARG A 117 7.49 -13.19 -15.69
C ARG A 117 8.03 -13.56 -14.30
N ALA A 118 9.24 -14.11 -14.24
CA ALA A 118 9.88 -14.50 -12.98
C ALA A 118 10.12 -13.29 -12.06
N LEU A 119 10.60 -12.17 -12.61
CA LEU A 119 10.84 -10.96 -11.83
C LEU A 119 9.53 -10.35 -11.30
N VAL A 120 8.47 -10.33 -12.11
CA VAL A 120 7.14 -9.88 -11.66
C VAL A 120 6.63 -10.76 -10.51
N ALA A 121 6.81 -12.08 -10.60
CA ALA A 121 6.41 -13.00 -9.52
C ALA A 121 7.24 -12.76 -8.24
N VAL A 122 8.55 -12.54 -8.34
CA VAL A 122 9.41 -12.21 -7.19
C VAL A 122 8.97 -10.90 -6.53
N LEU A 123 8.70 -9.86 -7.31
CA LEU A 123 8.22 -8.58 -6.79
C LEU A 123 6.85 -8.71 -6.10
N ALA A 124 5.94 -9.51 -6.66
CA ALA A 124 4.65 -9.81 -6.06
C ALA A 124 4.80 -10.62 -4.76
N ALA A 125 5.68 -11.62 -4.72
CA ALA A 125 5.97 -12.40 -3.52
C ALA A 125 6.55 -11.52 -2.40
N ALA A 126 7.57 -10.71 -2.71
CA ALA A 126 8.19 -9.80 -1.76
C ALA A 126 7.17 -8.79 -1.21
N THR A 127 6.35 -8.21 -2.09
CA THR A 127 5.28 -7.29 -1.68
C THR A 127 4.24 -7.97 -0.80
N GLY A 128 3.83 -9.20 -1.14
CA GLY A 128 2.87 -9.97 -0.35
C GLY A 128 3.40 -10.30 1.02
N ALA A 129 4.65 -10.73 1.12
CA ALA A 129 5.30 -10.99 2.38
C ALA A 129 5.35 -9.73 3.26
N LEU A 130 5.78 -8.60 2.69
CA LEU A 130 5.82 -7.31 3.40
C LEU A 130 4.42 -6.86 3.84
N ALA A 131 3.42 -6.99 2.98
CA ALA A 131 2.05 -6.64 3.29
C ALA A 131 1.47 -7.55 4.40
N GLY A 132 1.72 -8.86 4.35
CA GLY A 132 1.28 -9.80 5.37
C GLY A 132 1.91 -9.54 6.75
N LEU A 133 3.17 -9.11 6.78
CA LEU A 133 3.88 -8.73 8.01
C LEU A 133 3.48 -7.33 8.53
N ALA A 134 2.81 -6.50 7.74
CA ALA A 134 2.36 -5.17 8.16
C ALA A 134 1.09 -5.19 9.03
N GLY A 135 0.42 -6.35 9.13
CA GLY A 135 -0.71 -6.56 10.03
C GLY A 135 -0.27 -7.04 11.42
N ASP A 136 -1.18 -6.97 12.39
CA ASP A 136 -0.93 -7.54 13.72
C ASP A 136 -0.65 -9.05 13.63
N PRO A 137 0.24 -9.60 14.49
CA PRO A 137 0.49 -11.03 14.54
C PRO A 137 -0.81 -11.82 14.76
N ALA A 138 -1.19 -12.64 13.78
CA ALA A 138 -2.34 -13.52 13.91
C ALA A 138 -2.02 -14.65 14.91
N GLY A 139 -2.47 -14.49 16.16
CA GLY A 139 -2.38 -15.57 17.14
C GLY A 139 -3.15 -16.82 16.70
N LEU A 140 -2.85 -17.97 17.31
CA LEU A 140 -3.59 -19.23 17.06
C LEU A 140 -5.01 -19.25 17.65
N SER A 141 -5.47 -18.12 18.22
CA SER A 141 -6.83 -17.96 18.71
C SER A 141 -7.82 -17.81 17.55
N GLN A 142 -9.11 -18.06 17.80
CA GLN A 142 -10.17 -17.79 16.82
C GLN A 142 -10.14 -16.34 16.32
N GLN A 143 -9.87 -15.39 17.21
CA GLN A 143 -9.76 -13.97 16.86
C GLN A 143 -8.57 -13.71 15.93
N GLY A 144 -7.41 -14.30 16.21
CA GLY A 144 -6.22 -14.17 15.37
C GLY A 144 -6.43 -14.78 13.97
N LEU A 145 -7.07 -15.96 13.89
CA LEU A 145 -7.41 -16.59 12.62
C LEU A 145 -8.41 -15.76 11.79
N LEU A 146 -9.45 -15.21 12.44
CA LEU A 146 -10.41 -14.33 11.78
C LEU A 146 -9.74 -13.05 11.27
N SER A 147 -8.87 -12.44 12.07
CA SER A 147 -8.09 -11.27 11.68
C SER A 147 -7.15 -11.57 10.50
N GLY A 148 -6.40 -12.68 10.55
CA GLY A 148 -5.51 -13.10 9.47
C GLY A 148 -6.26 -13.40 8.17
N LEU A 149 -7.41 -14.08 8.23
CA LEU A 149 -8.27 -14.32 7.07
C LEU A 149 -8.82 -13.00 6.50
N GLY A 150 -9.28 -12.11 7.37
CA GLY A 150 -9.70 -10.76 7.00
C GLY A 150 -8.58 -10.03 6.27
N GLY A 151 -7.39 -9.96 6.85
CA GLY A 151 -6.20 -9.34 6.27
C GLY A 151 -5.84 -9.89 4.88
N LEU A 152 -5.85 -11.21 4.72
CA LEU A 152 -5.58 -11.85 3.43
C LEU A 152 -6.62 -11.46 2.37
N LEU A 153 -7.91 -11.46 2.71
CA LEU A 153 -8.99 -11.02 1.82
C LEU A 153 -8.90 -9.51 1.53
N GLY A 154 -8.46 -8.72 2.51
CA GLY A 154 -8.24 -7.29 2.37
C GLY A 154 -7.15 -7.00 1.34
N ILE A 155 -5.99 -7.67 1.47
CA ILE A 155 -4.89 -7.58 0.52
C ILE A 155 -5.37 -7.96 -0.88
N ALA A 156 -6.13 -9.06 -1.01
CA ALA A 156 -6.67 -9.53 -2.28
C ALA A 156 -7.61 -8.50 -2.92
N ALA A 157 -8.64 -8.08 -2.17
CA ALA A 157 -9.68 -7.18 -2.65
C ALA A 157 -9.10 -5.80 -3.01
N PHE A 158 -8.27 -5.23 -2.13
CA PHE A 158 -7.63 -3.94 -2.36
C PHE A 158 -6.75 -3.97 -3.61
N SER A 159 -5.87 -4.97 -3.72
CA SER A 159 -4.96 -5.09 -4.87
C SER A 159 -5.72 -5.27 -6.19
N LEU A 160 -6.76 -6.11 -6.19
CA LEU A 160 -7.62 -6.33 -7.36
C LEU A 160 -8.39 -5.08 -7.77
N LEU A 161 -8.95 -4.34 -6.81
CA LEU A 161 -9.69 -3.11 -7.08
C LEU A 161 -8.79 -2.03 -7.66
N VAL A 162 -7.64 -1.77 -7.03
CA VAL A 162 -6.68 -0.76 -7.53
C VAL A 162 -6.13 -1.16 -8.89
N TRP A 163 -5.79 -2.45 -9.08
CA TRP A 163 -5.34 -2.96 -10.37
C TRP A 163 -6.42 -2.78 -11.45
N GLY A 164 -7.66 -3.16 -11.17
CA GLY A 164 -8.77 -3.03 -12.11
C GLY A 164 -9.06 -1.58 -12.49
N ILE A 165 -9.04 -0.65 -11.51
CA ILE A 165 -9.19 0.78 -11.78
C ILE A 165 -8.04 1.28 -12.67
N ALA A 166 -6.79 0.92 -12.35
CA ALA A 166 -5.62 1.33 -13.11
C ALA A 166 -5.61 0.74 -14.53
N ASP A 167 -6.04 -0.50 -14.71
CA ASP A 167 -6.15 -1.18 -16.00
C ASP A 167 -7.24 -0.55 -16.88
N ILE A 168 -8.44 -0.32 -16.32
CA ILE A 168 -9.53 0.38 -17.01
C ILE A 168 -9.13 1.80 -17.41
N ALA A 169 -8.48 2.54 -16.51
CA ALA A 169 -8.01 3.89 -16.80
C ALA A 169 -7.02 3.89 -17.97
N GLN A 170 -6.09 2.92 -18.01
CA GLN A 170 -5.15 2.79 -19.11
C GLN A 170 -5.82 2.37 -20.42
N ALA A 171 -6.81 1.49 -20.37
CA ALA A 171 -7.56 1.08 -21.56
C ALA A 171 -8.33 2.26 -22.18
N LYS A 172 -8.87 3.16 -21.35
CA LYS A 172 -9.68 4.32 -21.80
C LYS A 172 -8.86 5.56 -22.16
N LEU A 173 -7.83 5.85 -21.37
CA LEU A 173 -7.05 7.10 -21.47
C LEU A 173 -5.62 6.87 -22.00
N GLY A 174 -5.29 5.63 -22.34
CA GLY A 174 -3.98 5.23 -22.85
C GLY A 174 -2.92 5.11 -21.77
N ARG A 175 -1.67 4.93 -22.22
CA ARG A 175 -0.52 4.67 -21.35
C ARG A 175 -0.21 5.82 -20.37
N VAL A 176 -0.57 7.05 -20.76
CA VAL A 176 -0.37 8.26 -19.96
C VAL A 176 -1.07 8.16 -18.60
N ALA A 177 -2.30 7.62 -18.54
CA ALA A 177 -3.01 7.48 -17.26
C ALA A 177 -2.24 6.58 -16.27
N GLY A 178 -1.68 5.47 -16.75
CA GLY A 178 -0.84 4.60 -15.93
C GLY A 178 0.44 5.30 -15.44
N ALA A 179 1.07 6.12 -16.30
CA ALA A 179 2.24 6.91 -15.93
C ALA A 179 1.92 7.98 -14.87
N VAL A 180 0.76 8.65 -14.99
CA VAL A 180 0.31 9.62 -13.98
C VAL A 180 0.10 8.93 -12.63
N LEU A 181 -0.64 7.81 -12.59
CA LEU A 181 -0.84 7.04 -11.36
C LEU A 181 0.49 6.60 -10.74
N ALA A 182 1.42 6.10 -11.56
CA ALA A 182 2.75 5.70 -11.12
C ALA A 182 3.56 6.88 -10.56
N SER A 183 3.50 8.06 -11.19
CA SER A 183 4.21 9.26 -10.70
C SER A 183 3.70 9.74 -9.34
N TRP A 184 2.39 9.59 -9.07
CA TRP A 184 1.81 9.91 -7.77
C TRP A 184 2.31 8.95 -6.70
N VAL A 185 2.36 7.65 -7.00
CA VAL A 185 2.94 6.64 -6.11
C VAL A 185 4.41 6.96 -5.82
N VAL A 186 5.21 7.29 -6.83
CA VAL A 186 6.63 7.68 -6.66
C VAL A 186 6.75 8.87 -5.73
N ALA A 187 5.96 9.93 -5.94
CA ALA A 187 5.98 11.12 -5.10
C ALA A 187 5.59 10.81 -3.65
N MET A 188 4.47 10.10 -3.43
CA MET A 188 4.01 9.70 -2.09
C MET A 188 5.05 8.83 -1.37
N SER A 189 5.66 7.89 -2.09
CA SER A 189 6.68 6.99 -1.54
C SER A 189 7.98 7.71 -1.22
N ALA A 190 8.40 8.66 -2.05
CA ALA A 190 9.58 9.48 -1.78
C ALA A 190 9.37 10.35 -0.52
N MET A 191 8.19 10.95 -0.36
CA MET A 191 7.84 11.70 0.85
C MET A 191 7.80 10.81 2.09
N ALA A 192 7.19 9.62 1.99
CA ALA A 192 7.14 8.67 3.11
C ALA A 192 8.52 8.14 3.50
N ALA A 193 9.42 7.92 2.53
CA ALA A 193 10.76 7.37 2.77
C ALA A 193 11.67 8.31 3.58
N VAL A 194 11.43 9.62 3.53
CA VAL A 194 12.21 10.63 4.27
C VAL A 194 11.66 10.94 5.65
N LEU A 195 10.50 10.38 6.03
CA LEU A 195 9.98 10.54 7.39
C LEU A 195 10.94 9.90 8.42
N PRO A 196 11.06 10.50 9.62
CA PRO A 196 11.79 9.88 10.72
C PRO A 196 11.12 8.55 11.09
N ALA A 197 11.95 7.58 11.45
CA ALA A 197 11.51 6.25 11.90
C ALA A 197 10.98 6.30 13.33
#